data_AF-G0EXH3-F1
#
_entry.id   AF-G0EXH3-F1
#
_cell.length_a   1.000
_cell.length_b   1.000
_cell.length_c   1.000
_cell.angle_alpha   90.00
_cell.angle_beta   90.00
_cell.angle_gamma   90.00
#
_symmetry.space_group_name_H-M   'P 1'
#
loop_
_entity.id
_entity.type
_entity.pdbx_description
1 polymer ?
#
loop_
_entity_poly.entity_id
_entity_poly.type
_entity_poly.pdbx_seq_one_letter_code
_entity_poly.pdbx_strand_id
1 'polypeptide(L)'
;MAQCRQRRSRARGAVAVEFALVLVPLLMLVTGVAEYGRAIYQYNALTKATRDAARFLSQYAPSEPNYPVDKAKCIAVYGKTTCGGAAIVNGLSPSMVVVCDRVDSSGCGSKQFGNVAIYEGGNSSNPPAGTINLVEVKISGFTYSPMQSYLNVGALAFSDIATVMRQVL
;
A
#
# COMPACT_ATOMS: atom_id res chain seq x y z
N MET A 1 -44.18 64.13 -17.89
CA MET A 1 -42.96 63.30 -17.88
C MET A 1 -43.04 62.32 -16.72
N ALA A 2 -43.44 61.07 -16.97
CA ALA A 2 -43.54 60.04 -15.92
C ALA A 2 -42.26 59.20 -15.94
N GLN A 3 -41.41 59.35 -14.92
CA GLN A 3 -40.21 58.54 -14.76
C GLN A 3 -40.57 57.19 -14.11
N CYS A 4 -40.46 56.12 -14.89
CA CYS A 4 -40.50 54.74 -14.41
C CYS A 4 -39.30 54.48 -13.50
N ARG A 5 -39.54 54.50 -12.19
CA ARG A 5 -38.55 54.17 -11.15
C ARG A 5 -38.26 52.67 -11.18
N GLN A 6 -37.19 52.28 -11.87
CA GLN A 6 -36.69 50.90 -11.89
C GLN A 6 -36.31 50.45 -10.47
N ARG A 7 -37.12 49.56 -9.88
CA ARG A 7 -36.79 48.84 -8.63
C ARG A 7 -35.69 47.81 -8.92
N ARG A 8 -34.42 48.22 -8.83
CA ARG A 8 -33.24 47.32 -8.86
C ARG A 8 -32.97 46.67 -7.49
N SER A 9 -33.93 45.96 -6.91
CA SER A 9 -33.76 45.45 -5.53
C SER A 9 -34.24 44.02 -5.30
N ARG A 10 -33.88 43.06 -6.17
CA ARG A 10 -34.21 41.63 -5.95
C ARG A 10 -33.09 40.60 -6.15
N ALA A 11 -31.88 40.98 -6.53
CA ALA A 11 -30.80 40.01 -6.79
C ALA A 11 -29.87 39.71 -5.57
N ARG A 12 -30.08 40.32 -4.41
CA ARG A 12 -29.11 40.29 -3.28
C ARG A 12 -28.97 38.94 -2.52
N GLY A 13 -29.64 37.88 -2.96
CA GLY A 13 -29.50 36.53 -2.37
C GLY A 13 -29.42 35.39 -3.38
N ALA A 14 -29.82 35.62 -4.64
CA ALA A 14 -29.80 34.59 -5.68
C ALA A 14 -28.38 34.07 -5.97
N VAL A 15 -27.40 34.99 -6.01
CA VAL A 15 -25.98 34.65 -6.24
C VAL A 15 -25.42 33.74 -5.14
N ALA A 16 -25.84 33.93 -3.88
CA ALA A 16 -25.39 33.09 -2.78
C ALA A 16 -25.97 31.66 -2.88
N VAL A 17 -27.20 31.52 -3.37
CA VAL A 17 -27.85 30.22 -3.58
C VAL A 17 -27.24 29.49 -4.77
N GLU A 18 -26.98 30.19 -5.88
CA GLU A 18 -26.28 29.63 -7.04
C GLU A 18 -24.89 29.13 -6.68
N PHE A 19 -24.14 29.91 -5.88
CA PHE A 19 -22.85 29.47 -5.36
C PHE A 19 -22.97 28.24 -4.46
N ALA A 20 -23.95 28.20 -3.55
CA ALA A 20 -24.16 27.05 -2.68
C ALA A 20 -24.47 25.76 -3.47
N LEU A 21 -25.24 25.86 -4.56
CA LEU A 21 -25.56 24.72 -5.43
C LEU A 21 -24.33 24.18 -6.17
N VAL A 22 -23.39 25.06 -6.59
CA VAL A 22 -22.13 24.65 -7.24
C VAL A 22 -21.10 24.17 -6.21
N LEU A 23 -21.12 24.73 -5.00
CA LEU A 23 -20.18 24.41 -3.94
C LEU A 23 -20.30 22.94 -3.49
N VAL A 24 -21.51 22.39 -3.40
CA VAL A 24 -21.75 21.01 -2.97
C VAL A 24 -21.03 19.97 -3.85
N PRO A 25 -21.26 19.91 -5.19
CA PRO A 25 -20.54 18.98 -6.04
C PRO A 25 -19.04 19.29 -6.13
N LEU A 26 -18.64 20.56 -6.03
CA LEU A 26 -17.23 20.95 -6.01
C LEU A 26 -16.50 20.38 -4.78
N LEU A 27 -17.08 20.51 -3.58
CA LEU A 27 -16.51 19.95 -2.36
C LEU A 27 -16.46 18.42 -2.43
N MET A 28 -17.50 17.77 -2.97
CA MET A 28 -17.50 16.31 -3.14
C MET A 28 -16.37 15.84 -4.06
N LEU A 29 -16.11 16.57 -5.16
CA LEU A 29 -15.04 16.24 -6.10
C LEU A 29 -13.65 16.47 -5.48
N VAL A 30 -13.43 17.62 -4.85
CA VAL A 30 -12.14 17.95 -4.19
C VAL A 30 -11.83 16.93 -3.09
N THR A 31 -12.81 16.60 -2.26
CA THR A 31 -12.62 15.65 -1.15
C THR A 31 -12.43 14.22 -1.65
N GLY A 32 -13.16 13.80 -2.70
CA GLY A 32 -12.95 12.52 -3.36
C GLY A 32 -11.55 12.37 -3.96
N VAL A 33 -11.05 13.40 -4.66
CA VAL A 33 -9.68 13.38 -5.22
C VAL A 33 -8.64 13.36 -4.10
N ALA A 34 -8.84 14.11 -3.02
CA ALA A 34 -7.93 14.12 -1.88
C ALA A 34 -7.85 12.75 -1.18
N GLU A 35 -8.98 12.09 -0.93
CA GLU A 35 -9.02 10.74 -0.35
C GLU A 35 -8.36 9.70 -1.26
N TYR A 36 -8.61 9.77 -2.58
CA TYR A 36 -7.98 8.86 -3.53
C TYR A 36 -6.45 9.06 -3.60
N GLY A 37 -5.98 10.31 -3.60
CA GLY A 37 -4.55 10.62 -3.53
C GLY A 37 -3.91 10.08 -2.26
N ARG A 38 -4.60 10.16 -1.11
CA ARG A 38 -4.15 9.59 0.16
C ARG A 38 -4.08 8.06 0.12
N ALA A 39 -5.05 7.39 -0.51
CA ALA A 39 -5.03 5.95 -0.69
C ALA A 39 -3.83 5.49 -1.52
N ILE A 40 -3.55 6.17 -2.64
CA ILE A 40 -2.36 5.90 -3.48
C ILE A 40 -1.06 6.13 -2.69
N TYR A 41 -0.99 7.20 -1.90
CA TYR A 41 0.17 7.47 -1.06
C TYR A 41 0.44 6.32 -0.09
N GLN A 42 -0.60 5.81 0.59
CA GLN A 42 -0.46 4.68 1.50
C GLN A 42 -0.02 3.40 0.77
N TYR A 43 -0.60 3.09 -0.39
CA TYR A 43 -0.19 1.94 -1.20
C TYR A 43 1.30 1.98 -1.59
N ASN A 44 1.79 3.15 -2.01
CA ASN A 44 3.19 3.34 -2.34
C ASN A 44 4.10 3.24 -1.11
N ALA A 45 3.65 3.75 0.03
CA ALA A 45 4.37 3.62 1.30
C ALA A 45 4.51 2.14 1.72
N LEU A 46 3.43 1.35 1.62
CA LEU A 46 3.44 -0.09 1.88
C LEU A 46 4.39 -0.83 0.92
N THR A 47 4.33 -0.52 -0.37
CA THR A 47 5.22 -1.13 -1.39
C THR A 47 6.69 -0.83 -1.12
N LYS A 48 7.01 0.38 -0.64
CA LYS A 48 8.37 0.73 -0.24
C LYS A 48 8.79 -0.04 1.01
N ALA A 49 7.90 -0.15 1.98
CA ALA A 49 8.18 -0.86 3.24
C ALA A 49 8.41 -2.36 3.03
N THR A 50 7.62 -3.03 2.18
CA THR A 50 7.84 -4.44 1.82
C THR A 50 9.18 -4.62 1.12
N ARG A 51 9.57 -3.68 0.25
CA ARG A 51 10.86 -3.70 -0.44
C ARG A 51 12.04 -3.54 0.52
N ASP A 52 11.94 -2.63 1.48
CA ASP A 52 12.99 -2.42 2.48
C ASP A 52 13.13 -3.65 3.40
N ALA A 53 12.02 -4.26 3.81
CA ALA A 53 12.02 -5.50 4.58
C ALA A 53 12.58 -6.70 3.78
N ALA A 54 12.18 -6.86 2.51
CA ALA A 54 12.71 -7.92 1.64
C ALA A 54 14.21 -7.74 1.38
N ARG A 55 14.69 -6.50 1.21
CA ARG A 55 16.12 -6.18 1.07
C ARG A 55 16.91 -6.46 2.35
N PHE A 56 16.29 -6.28 3.50
CA PHE A 56 16.92 -6.61 4.78
C PHE A 56 17.08 -8.13 4.92
N LEU A 57 16.02 -8.90 4.65
CA LEU A 57 16.06 -10.37 4.75
C LEU A 57 16.89 -11.04 3.66
N SER A 58 17.02 -10.43 2.49
CA SER A 58 17.81 -11.00 1.40
C SER A 58 19.29 -11.16 1.74
N GLN A 59 19.79 -10.44 2.75
CA GLN A 59 21.17 -10.50 3.25
C GLN A 59 21.41 -11.64 4.26
N TYR A 60 20.36 -12.36 4.66
CA TYR A 60 20.45 -13.46 5.61
C TYR A 60 19.96 -14.75 4.97
N ALA A 61 20.64 -15.85 5.25
CA ALA A 61 20.17 -17.17 4.90
C ALA A 61 19.08 -17.62 5.90
N PRO A 62 17.96 -18.19 5.42
CA PRO A 62 16.81 -18.53 6.29
C PRO A 62 17.08 -19.75 7.17
N SER A 63 18.14 -20.52 6.87
CA SER A 63 18.59 -21.66 7.70
C SER A 63 19.51 -21.25 8.87
N GLU A 64 19.88 -19.98 8.98
CA GLU A 64 20.75 -19.51 10.05
C GLU A 64 19.98 -19.38 11.38
N PRO A 65 20.58 -19.77 12.54
CA PRO A 65 19.92 -19.68 13.85
C PRO A 65 19.45 -18.27 14.23
N ASN A 66 20.09 -17.24 13.65
CA ASN A 66 19.83 -15.83 13.94
C ASN A 66 19.05 -15.13 12.82
N TYR A 67 18.23 -15.85 12.05
CA TYR A 67 17.43 -15.27 10.97
C TYR A 67 16.44 -14.20 11.51
N PRO A 68 16.63 -12.91 11.19
CA PRO A 68 15.98 -11.82 11.91
C PRO A 68 14.59 -11.46 11.37
N VAL A 69 13.67 -12.42 11.34
CA VAL A 69 12.29 -12.24 10.83
C VAL A 69 11.55 -11.13 11.55
N ASP A 70 11.65 -11.08 12.88
CA ASP A 70 10.96 -10.06 13.68
C ASP A 70 11.42 -8.66 13.32
N LYS A 71 12.74 -8.45 13.14
CA LYS A 71 13.28 -7.15 12.72
C LYS A 71 12.77 -6.77 11.33
N ALA A 72 12.63 -7.72 10.41
CA ALA A 72 12.07 -7.47 9.08
C ALA A 72 10.59 -7.06 9.15
N LYS A 73 9.80 -7.70 10.02
CA LYS A 73 8.42 -7.29 10.30
C LYS A 73 8.38 -5.87 10.89
N CYS A 74 9.31 -5.55 11.80
CA CYS A 74 9.42 -4.19 12.33
C CYS A 74 9.76 -3.16 11.24
N ILE A 75 10.66 -3.49 10.31
CA ILE A 75 11.02 -2.62 9.18
C ILE A 75 9.80 -2.40 8.27
N ALA A 76 9.05 -3.46 7.96
CA ALA A 76 7.86 -3.37 7.12
C ALA A 76 6.75 -2.49 7.73
N VAL A 77 6.63 -2.44 9.06
CA VAL A 77 5.56 -1.68 9.73
C VAL A 77 5.99 -0.29 10.17
N TYR A 78 7.20 -0.15 10.72
CA TYR A 78 7.69 1.05 11.38
C TYR A 78 8.88 1.71 10.67
N GLY A 79 9.45 1.08 9.63
CA GLY A 79 10.61 1.60 8.90
C GLY A 79 11.93 1.52 9.67
N LYS A 80 11.98 0.74 10.75
CA LYS A 80 13.16 0.57 11.62
C LYS A 80 13.26 -0.84 12.17
N THR A 81 14.44 -1.21 12.66
CA THR A 81 14.73 -2.56 13.16
C THR A 81 14.08 -2.90 14.51
N THR A 82 13.52 -1.90 15.21
CA THR A 82 12.82 -2.08 16.49
C THR A 82 11.32 -1.84 16.33
N CYS A 83 10.50 -2.77 16.81
CA CYS A 83 9.06 -2.62 16.74
C CYS A 83 8.59 -1.59 17.77
N GLY A 84 8.01 -0.48 17.32
CA GLY A 84 7.43 0.54 18.21
C GLY A 84 7.33 1.92 17.57
N GLY A 85 6.57 2.82 18.19
CA GLY A 85 6.29 4.16 17.65
C GLY A 85 5.19 4.18 16.60
N ALA A 86 5.12 5.26 15.82
CA ALA A 86 4.11 5.40 14.77
C ALA A 86 4.39 4.45 13.60
N ALA A 87 3.37 3.69 13.17
CA ALA A 87 3.44 2.89 11.96
C ALA A 87 3.52 3.78 10.71
N ILE A 88 4.16 3.29 9.64
CA ILE A 88 4.26 3.99 8.35
C ILE A 88 2.86 4.33 7.82
N VAL A 89 1.92 3.41 8.03
CA VAL A 89 0.51 3.59 7.72
C VAL A 89 -0.32 3.24 8.95
N ASN A 90 -1.24 4.13 9.33
CA ASN A 90 -2.15 3.90 10.44
C ASN A 90 -3.00 2.64 10.18
N GLY A 91 -3.13 1.77 11.19
CA GLY A 91 -3.83 0.50 11.09
C GLY A 91 -2.99 -0.68 10.60
N LEU A 92 -1.73 -0.44 10.21
CA LEU A 92 -0.80 -1.51 9.87
C LEU A 92 -0.21 -2.14 11.14
N SER A 93 -0.24 -3.47 11.23
CA SER A 93 0.31 -4.24 12.34
C SER A 93 1.33 -5.29 11.88
N PRO A 94 2.25 -5.73 12.76
CA PRO A 94 3.23 -6.78 12.42
C PRO A 94 2.60 -8.13 12.06
N SER A 95 1.37 -8.40 12.50
CA SER A 95 0.64 -9.63 12.18
C SER A 95 0.16 -9.68 10.74
N MET A 96 0.05 -8.54 10.06
CA MET A 96 -0.31 -8.46 8.64
C MET A 96 0.88 -8.77 7.72
N VAL A 97 2.10 -8.83 8.26
CA VAL A 97 3.32 -9.08 7.50
C VAL A 97 3.63 -10.57 7.48
N VAL A 98 3.54 -11.15 6.29
CA VAL A 98 3.90 -12.54 5.99
C VAL A 98 5.27 -12.54 5.31
N VAL A 99 6.16 -13.41 5.78
CA VAL A 99 7.49 -13.61 5.19
C VAL A 99 7.51 -15.02 4.64
N CYS A 100 8.00 -15.15 3.41
CA CYS A 100 8.12 -16.41 2.70
C CYS A 100 9.56 -16.59 2.27
N ASP A 101 10.15 -17.73 2.56
CA ASP A 101 11.49 -18.10 2.16
C ASP A 101 11.56 -19.61 1.87
N ARG A 102 12.77 -20.14 1.71
CA ARG A 102 13.01 -21.57 1.44
C ARG A 102 12.54 -22.49 2.57
N VAL A 103 12.53 -22.04 3.81
CA VAL A 103 12.26 -22.81 5.02
C VAL A 103 10.81 -22.63 5.47
N ASP A 104 10.29 -21.40 5.43
CA ASP A 104 8.90 -21.07 5.78
C ASP A 104 8.15 -20.52 4.56
N SER A 105 7.10 -21.21 4.15
CA SER A 105 6.21 -20.81 3.05
C SER A 105 4.75 -20.64 3.51
N SER A 106 4.53 -20.50 4.82
CA SER A 106 3.20 -20.34 5.40
C SER A 106 2.52 -19.05 4.89
N GLY A 107 1.34 -19.20 4.27
CA GLY A 107 0.57 -18.06 3.75
C GLY A 107 1.05 -17.50 2.40
N CYS A 108 1.94 -18.22 1.70
CA CYS A 108 2.63 -17.75 0.49
C CYS A 108 2.11 -18.37 -0.82
N GLY A 109 1.04 -19.18 -0.72
CA GLY A 109 0.50 -19.95 -1.84
C GLY A 109 1.46 -21.04 -2.32
N SER A 110 1.21 -21.59 -3.51
CA SER A 110 2.04 -22.63 -4.13
C SER A 110 3.29 -22.11 -4.83
N LYS A 111 3.88 -21.01 -4.32
CA LYS A 111 5.11 -20.42 -4.86
C LYS A 111 6.33 -21.16 -4.29
N GLN A 112 7.36 -21.33 -5.12
CA GLN A 112 8.63 -21.92 -4.69
C GLN A 112 9.64 -20.81 -4.39
N PHE A 113 10.29 -20.91 -3.22
CA PHE A 113 11.29 -19.94 -2.77
C PHE A 113 12.69 -20.53 -2.65
N GLY A 114 12.80 -21.85 -2.51
CA GLY A 114 14.08 -22.57 -2.49
C GLY A 114 14.45 -23.16 -3.84
N ASN A 115 15.74 -23.16 -4.16
CA ASN A 115 16.31 -23.86 -5.33
C ASN A 115 15.54 -23.59 -6.63
N VAL A 116 15.14 -22.33 -6.86
CA VAL A 116 14.39 -21.95 -8.06
C VAL A 116 15.35 -21.95 -9.24
N ALA A 117 15.01 -22.74 -10.26
CA ALA A 117 15.82 -22.91 -11.46
C ALA A 117 15.92 -21.62 -12.27
N ILE A 118 17.13 -21.29 -12.70
CA ILE A 118 17.41 -20.21 -13.64
C ILE A 118 17.71 -20.84 -15.00
N TYR A 119 17.12 -20.26 -16.04
CA TYR A 119 17.31 -20.70 -17.41
C TYR A 119 18.01 -19.60 -18.20
N GLU A 120 19.13 -19.94 -18.83
CA GLU A 120 19.80 -19.07 -19.80
C GLU A 120 18.85 -18.82 -20.99
N GLY A 121 18.69 -17.55 -21.37
CA GLY A 121 17.80 -17.16 -22.46
C GLY A 121 16.30 -17.22 -22.15
N GLY A 122 15.90 -17.42 -20.89
CA GLY A 122 14.50 -17.34 -20.46
C GLY A 122 13.59 -18.51 -20.91
N ASN A 123 14.15 -19.57 -21.48
CA ASN A 123 13.41 -20.76 -21.89
C ASN A 123 13.52 -21.88 -20.85
N SER A 124 12.42 -22.20 -20.16
CA SER A 124 12.33 -23.26 -19.16
C SER A 124 12.50 -24.68 -19.70
N SER A 125 12.66 -24.84 -21.02
CA SER A 125 12.94 -26.11 -21.69
C SER A 125 14.44 -26.45 -21.73
N ASN A 126 15.31 -25.46 -21.51
CA ASN A 126 16.76 -25.68 -21.46
C ASN A 126 17.16 -26.31 -20.11
N PRO A 127 18.30 -27.01 -20.04
CA PRO A 127 18.84 -27.43 -18.76
C PRO A 127 19.05 -26.20 -17.84
N PRO A 128 18.72 -26.30 -16.54
CA PRO A 128 18.91 -25.20 -15.60
C PRO A 128 20.38 -24.77 -15.56
N ALA A 129 20.62 -23.47 -15.76
CA ALA A 129 21.95 -22.86 -15.64
C ALA A 129 22.42 -22.74 -14.18
N GLY A 130 21.48 -22.79 -13.25
CA GLY A 130 21.73 -22.78 -11.81
C GLY A 130 20.43 -22.69 -11.03
N THR A 131 20.56 -22.50 -9.72
CA THR A 131 19.41 -22.24 -8.85
C THR A 131 19.66 -21.03 -7.97
N ILE A 132 18.58 -20.36 -7.57
CA ILE A 132 18.60 -19.28 -6.58
C ILE A 132 17.57 -19.51 -5.50
N ASN A 133 17.86 -18.94 -4.33
CA ASN A 133 16.88 -18.79 -3.27
C ASN A 133 16.23 -17.40 -3.36
N LEU A 134 14.98 -17.33 -2.97
CA LEU A 134 14.15 -16.14 -2.99
C LEU A 134 13.56 -15.92 -1.60
N VAL A 135 13.33 -14.67 -1.27
CA VAL A 135 12.54 -14.25 -0.11
C VAL A 135 11.44 -13.31 -0.59
N GLU A 136 10.21 -13.54 -0.13
CA GLU A 136 9.06 -12.67 -0.34
C GLU A 136 8.64 -12.07 0.99
N VAL A 137 8.44 -10.76 1.01
CA VAL A 137 7.77 -10.07 2.12
C VAL A 137 6.46 -9.51 1.61
N LYS A 138 5.38 -9.88 2.28
CA LYS A 138 4.01 -9.62 1.86
C LYS A 138 3.22 -8.97 2.99
N ILE A 139 2.49 -7.91 2.68
CA ILE A 139 1.49 -7.32 3.58
C ILE A 139 0.12 -7.77 3.08
N SER A 140 -0.62 -8.48 3.93
CA SER A 140 -1.95 -9.02 3.62
C SER A 140 -3.01 -8.48 4.57
N GLY A 141 -4.23 -8.27 4.06
CA GLY A 141 -5.39 -7.86 4.86
C GLY A 141 -5.39 -6.40 5.31
N PHE A 142 -4.58 -5.53 4.69
CA PHE A 142 -4.63 -4.10 4.99
C PHE A 142 -5.85 -3.45 4.32
N THR A 143 -6.69 -2.80 5.12
CA THR A 143 -7.88 -2.07 4.67
C THR A 143 -7.69 -0.57 4.82
N TYR A 144 -7.88 0.18 3.72
CA TYR A 144 -7.85 1.64 3.76
C TYR A 144 -9.05 2.19 4.52
N SER A 145 -8.80 3.07 5.50
CA SER A 145 -9.85 3.82 6.20
C SER A 145 -9.88 5.27 5.72
N PRO A 146 -10.99 5.74 5.11
CA PRO A 146 -11.12 7.14 4.70
C PRO A 146 -11.16 8.08 5.92
N MET A 147 -10.78 9.34 5.74
CA MET A 147 -10.87 10.36 6.80
C MET A 147 -12.30 10.91 6.94
N GLN A 148 -13.04 10.92 5.83
CA GLN A 148 -14.39 11.46 5.74
C GLN A 148 -15.42 10.34 5.91
N SER A 149 -16.31 10.48 6.89
CA SER A 149 -17.35 9.48 7.18
C SER A 149 -18.53 9.49 6.20
N TYR A 150 -18.73 10.59 5.46
CA TYR A 150 -19.85 10.74 4.52
C TYR A 150 -19.60 10.09 3.15
N LEU A 151 -18.33 9.91 2.76
CA LEU A 151 -17.93 9.11 1.61
C LEU A 151 -17.67 7.69 2.09
N ASN A 152 -18.74 6.90 2.26
CA ASN A 152 -18.63 5.46 2.51
C ASN A 152 -18.23 4.76 1.22
N VAL A 153 -16.98 4.98 0.79
CA VAL A 153 -16.31 4.11 -0.16
C VAL A 153 -16.08 2.81 0.60
N GLY A 154 -16.95 1.82 0.39
CA GLY A 154 -16.89 0.53 1.09
C GLY A 154 -15.45 0.02 1.17
N ALA A 155 -15.08 -0.56 2.32
CA ALA A 155 -13.70 -0.86 2.70
C ALA A 155 -12.81 -1.19 1.49
N LEU A 156 -12.02 -0.23 1.03
CA LEU A 156 -11.06 -0.42 -0.05
C LEU A 156 -9.97 -1.34 0.49
N ALA A 157 -10.17 -2.64 0.31
CA ALA A 157 -9.20 -3.65 0.64
C ALA A 157 -8.09 -3.58 -0.42
N PHE A 158 -6.87 -3.32 0.02
CA PHE A 158 -5.73 -3.53 -0.87
C PHE A 158 -5.52 -5.03 -1.03
N SER A 159 -5.25 -5.45 -2.27
CA SER A 159 -4.73 -6.79 -2.51
C SER A 159 -3.39 -6.96 -1.80
N ASP A 160 -2.94 -8.20 -1.68
CA ASP A 160 -1.64 -8.52 -1.11
C ASP A 160 -0.52 -7.74 -1.81
N ILE A 161 0.19 -6.91 -1.04
CA ILE A 161 1.34 -6.15 -1.53
C ILE A 161 2.57 -6.98 -1.20
N ALA A 162 3.17 -7.60 -2.21
CA ALA A 162 4.33 -8.48 -2.05
C ALA A 162 5.56 -7.91 -2.76
N THR A 163 6.74 -8.17 -2.22
CA THR A 163 8.01 -7.93 -2.89
C THR A 163 8.91 -9.13 -2.73
N VAL A 164 9.45 -9.62 -3.85
CA VAL A 164 10.35 -10.77 -3.90
C VAL A 164 11.77 -10.31 -4.22
N MET A 165 12.77 -10.86 -3.54
CA MET A 165 14.18 -10.62 -3.83
C MET A 165 14.97 -11.93 -3.81
N ARG A 166 16.09 -11.94 -4.55
CA ARG A 166 17.09 -13.01 -4.43
C ARG A 166 17.70 -12.97 -3.03
N GLN A 167 17.71 -14.11 -2.36
CA GLN A 167 18.29 -14.28 -1.03
C GLN A 167 19.70 -14.87 -1.14
N VAL A 168 20.59 -14.47 -0.21
CA VAL A 168 21.91 -15.11 -0.07
C VAL A 168 21.77 -16.55 0.43
N LEU A 169 22.76 -17.38 0.07
CA LEU A 169 22.80 -18.79 0.44
C LEU A 169 23.22 -18.98 1.90
#